data_AF-K0IBI5-F1
#
_entry.id   AF-K0IBI5-F1
#
_cell.length_a   1.000
_cell.length_b   1.000
_cell.length_c   1.000
_cell.angle_alpha   90.00
_cell.angle_beta   90.00
_cell.angle_gamma   90.00
#
_symmetry.space_group_name_H-M   'P 1'
#
loop_
_entity.id
_entity.type
_entity.pdbx_description
1 polymer ?
#
loop_
_entity_poly.entity_id
_entity_poly.type
_entity_poly.pdbx_seq_one_letter_code
_entity_poly.pdbx_strand_id
1 'polypeptide(L)'
;MTTHPLQQVLQHLHAGRWNAAHDLVQHDGSMLGAWLHGILHLQEGDLEDAENWYDRAARHFRSRGTLAEEIAAFEAALAAHLTQLAQAAPAAVPAAATPPDPEDSEERP
;
A
#
# COMPACT_ATOMS: atom_id res chain seq x y z
N MET A 1 -8.95 -3.94 -14.51
CA MET A 1 -7.81 -3.78 -13.59
C MET A 1 -8.33 -3.09 -12.35
N THR A 2 -8.30 -3.74 -11.20
CA THR A 2 -8.71 -3.13 -9.92
C THR A 2 -7.62 -2.15 -9.49
N THR A 3 -7.93 -0.86 -9.46
CA THR A 3 -7.04 0.19 -8.94
C THR A 3 -6.92 0.04 -7.42
N HIS A 4 -5.71 0.16 -6.88
CA HIS A 4 -5.49 0.08 -5.43
C HIS A 4 -6.20 1.25 -4.72
N PRO A 5 -6.83 1.07 -3.55
CA PRO A 5 -7.57 2.12 -2.86
C PRO A 5 -6.76 3.42 -2.67
N LEU A 6 -5.53 3.33 -2.19
CA LEU A 6 -4.65 4.51 -2.02
C LEU A 6 -4.26 5.20 -3.34
N GLN A 7 -4.25 4.48 -4.47
CA GLN A 7 -4.07 5.12 -5.78
C GLN A 7 -5.31 5.92 -6.18
N GLN A 8 -6.51 5.45 -5.83
CA GLN A 8 -7.74 6.20 -6.05
C GLN A 8 -7.75 7.47 -5.18
N VAL A 9 -7.36 7.37 -3.91
CA VAL A 9 -7.23 8.54 -3.02
C VAL A 9 -6.30 9.60 -3.62
N LEU A 10 -5.13 9.20 -4.14
CA LEU A 10 -4.21 10.11 -4.83
C LEU A 10 -4.85 10.79 -6.06
N GLN A 11 -5.62 10.06 -6.85
CA GLN A 11 -6.34 10.63 -7.99
C GLN A 11 -7.38 11.67 -7.54
N HIS A 12 -8.05 11.45 -6.40
CA HIS A 12 -8.96 12.42 -5.81
C HIS A 12 -8.22 13.65 -5.27
N LEU A 13 -7.08 13.45 -4.59
CA LEU A 13 -6.21 14.51 -4.09
C LEU A 13 -5.75 15.44 -5.23
N HIS A 14 -5.18 14.89 -6.31
CA HIS A 14 -4.72 15.67 -7.47
C HIS A 14 -5.85 16.40 -8.19
N ALA A 15 -7.05 15.84 -8.18
CA ALA A 15 -8.22 16.47 -8.78
C ALA A 15 -8.93 17.48 -7.85
N GLY A 16 -8.40 17.74 -6.65
CA GLY A 16 -9.02 18.63 -5.67
C GLY A 16 -10.35 18.10 -5.10
N ARG A 17 -10.61 16.79 -5.22
CA ARG A 17 -11.84 16.14 -4.70
C ARG A 17 -11.62 15.67 -3.26
N TRP A 18 -11.37 16.61 -2.35
CA TRP A 18 -10.91 16.32 -0.99
C TRP A 18 -11.87 15.45 -0.18
N ASN A 19 -13.18 15.73 -0.20
CA ASN A 19 -14.18 14.89 0.48
C ASN A 19 -14.10 13.42 0.05
N ALA A 20 -14.00 13.18 -1.26
CA ALA A 20 -13.89 11.83 -1.79
C ALA A 20 -12.54 11.16 -1.44
N ALA A 21 -11.47 11.94 -1.31
CA ALA A 21 -10.19 11.43 -0.84
C ALA A 21 -10.27 11.03 0.64
N HIS A 22 -10.87 11.87 1.48
CA HIS A 22 -11.11 11.60 2.90
C HIS A 22 -12.01 10.38 3.12
N ASP A 23 -13.14 10.31 2.42
CA ASP A 23 -14.08 9.19 2.50
C ASP A 23 -13.42 7.85 2.19
N LEU A 24 -12.47 7.81 1.26
CA LEU A 24 -11.73 6.60 0.91
C LEU A 24 -10.61 6.31 1.90
N VAL A 25 -9.77 7.29 2.23
CA VAL A 25 -8.56 7.07 3.05
C VAL A 25 -8.88 6.77 4.51
N GLN A 26 -10.00 7.26 5.05
CA GLN A 26 -10.41 6.98 6.43
C GLN A 26 -10.64 5.48 6.70
N HIS A 27 -10.91 4.69 5.65
CA HIS A 27 -11.08 3.24 5.74
C HIS A 27 -9.76 2.47 5.67
N ASP A 28 -8.65 3.14 5.34
CA ASP A 28 -7.32 2.54 5.28
C ASP A 28 -6.58 2.75 6.61
N GLY A 29 -6.46 1.67 7.39
CA GLY A 29 -5.75 1.67 8.67
C GLY A 29 -4.24 1.46 8.58
N SER A 30 -3.65 1.45 7.38
CA SER A 30 -2.21 1.23 7.20
C SER A 30 -1.41 2.50 7.48
N MET A 31 -0.09 2.33 7.65
CA MET A 31 0.83 3.48 7.79
C MET A 31 0.83 4.37 6.53
N LEU A 32 0.64 3.79 5.34
CA LEU A 32 0.49 4.56 4.10
C LEU A 32 -0.84 5.32 4.09
N GLY A 33 -1.95 4.70 4.51
CA GLY A 33 -3.24 5.37 4.66
C GLY A 33 -3.16 6.57 5.60
N ALA A 34 -2.57 6.37 6.79
CA ALA A 34 -2.36 7.45 7.76
C ALA A 34 -1.52 8.60 7.19
N TRP A 35 -0.44 8.30 6.45
CA TRP A 35 0.38 9.34 5.84
C TRP A 35 -0.39 10.14 4.78
N LEU A 36 -1.13 9.45 3.89
CA LEU A 36 -1.92 10.12 2.86
C LEU A 36 -3.04 10.98 3.47
N HIS A 37 -3.64 10.54 4.57
CA HIS A 37 -4.60 11.33 5.34
C HIS A 37 -3.94 12.61 5.88
N GLY A 38 -2.73 12.51 6.43
CA GLY A 38 -1.96 13.66 6.88
C GLY A 38 -1.63 14.64 5.75
N ILE A 39 -1.33 14.14 4.55
CA ILE A 39 -1.08 14.99 3.36
C ILE A 39 -2.34 15.76 2.95
N LEU A 40 -3.53 15.16 3.02
CA LEU A 40 -4.79 15.84 2.74
C LEU A 40 -5.01 17.02 3.70
N HIS A 41 -4.89 16.81 5.01
CA HIS A 41 -5.00 17.88 5.99
C HIS A 41 -3.91 18.96 5.82
N LEU A 42 -2.68 18.56 5.45
CA LEU A 42 -1.60 19.51 5.14
C LEU A 42 -1.97 20.40 3.95
N GLN A 43 -2.63 19.86 2.93
CA GLN A 43 -3.11 20.61 1.77
C GLN A 43 -4.29 21.54 2.11
N GLU A 44 -5.17 21.12 3.02
CA GLU A 44 -6.29 21.92 3.52
C GLU A 44 -5.86 23.04 4.48
N GLY A 45 -4.63 22.96 5.00
CA GLY A 45 -4.08 23.90 5.97
C GLY A 45 -4.42 23.55 7.43
N ASP A 46 -5.00 22.38 7.67
CA ASP A 46 -5.27 21.85 9.00
C ASP A 46 -4.02 21.16 9.56
N LEU A 47 -3.10 21.97 10.10
CA LEU A 47 -1.79 21.48 10.51
C LEU A 47 -1.82 20.62 11.78
N GLU A 48 -2.83 20.80 12.65
CA GLU A 48 -2.96 20.04 13.88
C GLU A 48 -3.41 18.61 13.58
N ASP A 49 -4.45 18.44 12.76
CA ASP A 49 -4.87 17.11 12.32
C ASP A 49 -3.80 16.46 11.43
N ALA A 50 -3.15 17.23 10.55
CA ALA A 50 -2.04 16.71 9.75
C ALA A 50 -0.93 16.12 10.64
N GLU A 51 -0.52 16.81 11.70
CA GLU A 51 0.52 16.33 12.62
C GLU A 51 0.11 15.01 13.29
N ASN A 52 -1.12 14.92 13.80
CA ASN A 52 -1.64 13.69 14.41
C ASN A 52 -1.61 12.50 13.43
N TRP A 53 -1.97 12.72 12.16
CA TRP A 53 -1.92 11.67 11.14
C TRP A 53 -0.49 11.29 10.73
N TYR A 54 0.44 12.25 10.69
CA TYR A 54 1.86 11.98 10.47
C TYR A 54 2.45 11.11 11.59
N ASP A 55 2.11 11.39 12.84
CA ASP A 55 2.54 10.58 13.98
C ASP A 55 2.00 9.15 13.89
N ARG A 56 0.74 8.98 13.47
CA ARG A 56 0.14 7.66 13.21
C ARG A 56 0.81 6.91 12.05
N ALA A 57 1.41 7.64 11.11
CA ALA A 57 2.24 7.08 10.05
C ALA A 57 3.69 6.79 10.48
N ALA A 58 4.03 7.04 11.76
CA ALA A 58 5.39 7.02 12.29
C ALA A 58 6.35 7.96 11.54
N ARG A 59 5.85 9.14 11.15
CA ARG A 59 6.59 10.18 10.45
C ARG A 59 6.60 11.45 11.28
N HIS A 60 7.76 12.09 11.42
CA HIS A 60 7.87 13.30 12.21
C HIS A 60 7.42 14.53 11.41
N PHE A 61 6.25 15.08 11.74
CA PHE A 61 5.62 16.18 11.00
C PHE A 61 6.52 17.42 10.91
N ARG A 62 7.19 17.81 12.00
CA ARG A 62 7.99 19.05 12.02
C ARG A 62 9.26 19.01 11.17
N SER A 63 9.66 17.82 10.71
CA SER A 63 10.79 17.63 9.79
C SER A 63 10.37 17.18 8.39
N ARG A 64 9.08 17.30 8.06
CA ARG A 64 8.53 16.97 6.73
C ARG A 64 9.02 17.96 5.65
N GLY A 65 8.91 17.55 4.39
CA GLY A 65 9.14 18.43 3.25
C GLY A 65 7.98 19.40 2.99
N THR A 66 8.06 20.10 1.86
CA THR A 66 6.92 20.82 1.29
C THR A 66 5.80 19.84 0.89
N LEU A 67 4.57 20.35 0.72
CA LEU A 67 3.44 19.52 0.26
C LEU A 67 3.77 18.74 -1.02
N ALA A 68 4.42 19.37 -1.99
CA ALA A 68 4.80 18.72 -3.24
C ALA A 68 5.83 17.59 -3.03
N GLU A 69 6.82 17.80 -2.15
CA GLU A 69 7.80 16.77 -1.80
C GLU A 69 7.14 15.59 -1.06
N GLU A 70 6.19 15.87 -0.16
CA GLU A 70 5.45 14.84 0.57
C GLU A 70 4.56 14.01 -0.37
N ILE A 71 3.86 14.63 -1.32
CA ILE A 71 3.09 13.93 -2.35
C ILE A 71 4.00 13.04 -3.21
N ALA A 72 5.12 13.58 -3.70
CA ALA A 72 6.06 12.83 -4.52
C ALA A 72 6.68 11.64 -3.76
N ALA A 73 7.05 11.85 -2.49
CA ALA A 73 7.56 10.80 -1.63
C ALA A 73 6.51 9.71 -1.38
N PHE A 74 5.25 10.10 -1.19
CA PHE A 74 4.15 9.16 -1.01
C PHE A 74 3.90 8.31 -2.27
N GLU A 75 3.89 8.92 -3.46
CA GLU A 75 3.74 8.20 -4.72
C GLU A 75 4.84 7.14 -4.92
N ALA A 76 6.09 7.50 -4.63
CA ALA A 76 7.21 6.57 -4.69
C ALA A 76 7.07 5.42 -3.69
N ALA A 77 6.67 5.72 -2.45
CA ALA A 77 6.46 4.71 -1.41
C ALA A 77 5.32 3.75 -1.77
N LEU A 78 4.21 4.26 -2.31
CA LEU A 78 3.09 3.44 -2.76
C LEU A 78 3.50 2.54 -3.94
N ALA A 79 4.23 3.07 -4.92
CA ALA A 79 4.73 2.26 -6.04
C ALA A 79 5.66 1.12 -5.58
N ALA A 80 6.56 1.41 -4.63
CA ALA A 80 7.43 0.40 -4.02
C ALA A 80 6.62 -0.66 -3.26
N HIS A 81 5.62 -0.24 -2.48
CA HIS A 81 4.74 -1.14 -1.75
C HIS A 81 3.97 -2.09 -2.68
N LEU A 82 3.36 -1.55 -3.74
CA LEU A 82 2.65 -2.33 -4.75
C LEU A 82 3.58 -3.33 -5.45
N THR A 83 4.81 -2.91 -5.75
CA THR A 83 5.83 -3.80 -6.33
C THR A 83 6.18 -4.93 -5.37
N GLN A 84 6.35 -4.64 -4.07
CA GLN A 84 6.64 -5.66 -3.08
C GLN A 84 5.47 -6.63 -2.88
N LEU A 85 4.22 -6.16 -2.87
CA LEU A 85 3.04 -7.03 -2.83
C LEU A 85 3.00 -7.98 -4.03
N ALA A 86 3.33 -7.49 -5.23
CA ALA A 86 3.37 -8.31 -6.43
C ALA A 86 4.48 -9.37 -6.40
N GLN A 87 5.63 -9.06 -5.79
CA GLN A 87 6.77 -9.99 -5.64
C GLN A 87 6.57 -11.01 -4.51
N ALA A 88 5.80 -10.65 -3.47
CA ALA A 88 5.50 -11.51 -2.33
C ALA A 88 4.35 -12.49 -2.61
N ALA A 89 3.58 -12.30 -3.68
CA ALA A 89 2.65 -13.31 -4.16
C ALA A 89 3.46 -14.58 -4.48
N PRO A 90 3.09 -15.76 -3.93
CA PRO A 90 3.86 -16.96 -4.17
C PRO A 90 3.95 -17.18 -5.67
N ALA A 91 5.18 -17.25 -6.19
CA ALA A 91 5.43 -17.85 -7.49
C ALA A 91 4.64 -19.16 -7.49
N ALA A 92 3.66 -19.28 -8.39
CA ALA A 92 2.85 -20.47 -8.51
C ALA A 92 3.80 -21.67 -8.45
N VAL A 93 3.68 -22.46 -7.37
CA VAL A 93 4.46 -23.68 -7.18
C VAL A 93 4.32 -24.47 -8.48
N PRO A 94 5.39 -24.77 -9.24
CA PRO A 94 5.25 -25.71 -10.33
C PRO A 94 4.77 -27.00 -9.67
N ALA A 95 3.60 -27.46 -10.09
CA ALA A 95 2.98 -28.68 -9.59
C ALA A 95 4.04 -29.78 -9.52
N ALA A 96 4.19 -30.34 -8.32
CA ALA A 96 5.12 -31.42 -8.06
C ALA A 96 4.93 -32.52 -9.10
N ALA A 97 6.00 -32.85 -9.81
CA ALA A 97 6.10 -34.12 -10.53
C ALA A 97 6.11 -35.22 -9.46
N THR A 98 4.95 -35.83 -9.22
CA THR A 98 4.83 -37.09 -8.50
C THR A 98 5.73 -38.11 -9.19
N PRO A 99 6.71 -38.72 -8.52
CA PRO A 99 7.42 -39.85 -9.10
C PRO A 99 6.44 -41.02 -9.28
N PRO A 100 6.51 -41.79 -10.37
CA PRO A 100 5.68 -42.98 -10.51
C PRO A 100 6.03 -44.00 -9.40
N ASP A 101 5.00 -44.55 -8.77
CA ASP A 101 5.11 -45.73 -7.91
C ASP A 101 5.88 -46.84 -8.63
N PRO A 102 6.89 -47.48 -8.01
CA PRO A 102 7.36 -48.76 -8.50
C PRO A 102 6.28 -49.81 -8.20
N GLU A 103 5.58 -50.17 -9.27
CA GLU A 103 4.75 -51.37 -9.40
C GLU A 103 5.50 -52.61 -8.89
N ASP A 104 4.82 -53.30 -7.98
CA ASP A 104 4.77 -54.74 -7.75
C ASP A 104 5.95 -55.61 -8.21
N SER A 105 6.62 -56.23 -7.23
CA SER A 105 7.30 -57.51 -7.44
C SER A 105 7.27 -58.29 -6.13
N GLU A 106 6.08 -58.81 -5.85
CA GLU A 106 5.92 -60.02 -5.08
C GLU A 106 6.37 -61.21 -5.96
N GLU A 107 7.56 -61.76 -5.72
CA GLU A 107 7.71 -63.22 -5.76
C GLU A 107 8.99 -63.68 -5.03
N ARG A 108 8.75 -64.47 -3.99
CA ARG A 108 9.72 -65.27 -3.26
C ARG A 108 10.14 -66.48 -4.11
N PRO A 109 11.26 -67.13 -3.75
CA PRO A 109 11.10 -68.35 -2.96
C PRO A 109 11.78 -68.31 -1.58
#